data_AF-A0A1C3N5R2-F1
#
_entry.id   AF-A0A1C3N5R2-F1
#
_cell.length_a   1.000
_cell.length_b   1.000
_cell.length_c   1.000
_cell.angle_alpha   90.00
_cell.angle_beta   90.00
_cell.angle_gamma   90.00
#
_symmetry.space_group_name_H-M   'P 1'
#
loop_
_entity.id
_entity.type
_entity.pdbx_description
1 polymer ?
#
loop_
_entity_poly.entity_id
_entity_poly.type
_entity_poly.pdbx_seq_one_letter_code
_entity_poly.pdbx_strand_id
1 'polypeptide(L)'
;MSWSNSVRRSELPSNWDQIRKEVLEDEDYSCRRCGAYANQVDHIGDRFDHSRDNLQALCARCHGKKTAREGKMARYRLAPIRGKRFEPHPGMKP
;
A
#
# COMPACT_ATOMS: atom_id res chain seq x y z
N MET A 1 12.31 5.56 19.30
CA MET A 1 12.14 5.08 17.90
C MET A 1 11.07 5.93 17.25
N SER A 2 11.44 6.84 16.34
CA SER A 2 10.55 7.89 15.83
C SER A 2 9.79 7.40 14.58
N TRP A 3 8.47 7.25 14.69
CA TRP A 3 7.59 6.93 13.56
C TRP A 3 7.25 8.15 12.68
N SER A 4 7.85 9.32 12.95
CA SER A 4 7.32 10.60 12.50
C SER A 4 7.82 11.10 11.13
N ASN A 5 8.83 10.47 10.53
CA ASN A 5 9.43 10.91 9.25
C ASN A 5 9.28 9.87 8.14
N SER A 6 8.05 9.45 7.84
CA SER A 6 7.81 8.74 6.59
C SER A 6 7.88 9.73 5.43
N VAL A 7 8.94 9.67 4.62
CA VAL A 7 9.11 10.38 3.34
C VAL A 7 7.86 10.28 2.43
N ARG A 8 7.06 9.24 2.67
CA ARG A 8 5.75 8.99 2.05
C ARG A 8 4.71 10.10 2.25
N ARG A 9 4.76 10.86 3.36
CA ARG A 9 3.81 11.97 3.61
C ARG A 9 4.23 13.23 2.83
N SER A 10 5.52 13.45 2.63
CA SER A 10 6.06 14.58 1.87
C SER A 10 5.97 14.40 0.35
N GLU A 11 5.63 13.20 -0.14
CA GLU A 11 5.40 12.92 -1.57
C GLU A 11 3.96 13.22 -2.02
N LEU A 12 3.05 13.55 -1.09
CA LEU A 12 1.67 13.90 -1.42
C LEU A 12 1.59 15.35 -1.88
N PRO A 13 0.75 15.67 -2.89
CA PRO A 13 0.56 17.04 -3.33
C PRO A 13 -0.09 17.87 -2.20
N SER A 14 0.17 19.17 -2.18
CA SER A 14 -0.33 20.08 -1.15
C SER A 14 -1.86 20.11 -1.04
N ASN A 15 -2.57 19.77 -2.12
CA ASN A 15 -4.03 19.70 -2.20
C ASN A 15 -4.60 18.28 -1.96
N TRP A 16 -3.82 17.35 -1.38
CA TRP A 16 -4.27 15.97 -1.17
C TRP A 16 -5.56 15.85 -0.36
N ASP A 17 -5.76 16.69 0.66
CA ASP A 17 -6.99 16.66 1.47
C ASP A 17 -8.25 17.01 0.65
N GLN A 18 -8.10 17.87 -0.37
CA GLN A 18 -9.18 18.20 -1.30
C GLN A 18 -9.48 17.02 -2.22
N ILE A 19 -8.45 16.48 -2.90
CA ILE A 19 -8.58 15.30 -3.77
C ILE A 19 -9.21 14.14 -2.99
N ARG A 20 -8.80 13.94 -1.75
CA ARG A 20 -9.34 12.89 -0.89
C ARG A 20 -10.84 13.06 -0.62
N LYS A 21 -11.31 14.29 -0.38
CA LYS A 21 -12.75 14.56 -0.19
C LYS A 21 -13.51 14.32 -1.47
N GLU A 22 -13.04 14.85 -2.60
CA GLU A 22 -13.65 14.68 -3.92
C GLU A 22 -13.82 13.20 -4.27
N VAL A 23 -12.78 12.37 -4.11
CA VAL A 23 -12.86 10.93 -4.38
C VAL A 23 -13.85 10.21 -3.45
N LEU A 24 -13.94 10.60 -2.18
CA LEU A 24 -14.90 9.99 -1.25
C LEU A 24 -16.33 10.41 -1.56
N GLU A 25 -16.55 11.66 -1.95
CA GLU A 25 -17.86 12.19 -2.35
C GLU A 25 -18.33 11.56 -3.66
N ASP A 26 -17.46 11.47 -4.67
CA ASP A 26 -17.77 10.86 -5.97
C ASP A 26 -18.18 9.38 -5.88
N GLU A 27 -17.68 8.66 -4.87
CA GLU A 27 -18.01 7.25 -4.64
C GLU A 27 -19.07 7.08 -3.54
N ASP A 28 -19.80 8.14 -3.16
CA ASP A 28 -20.82 8.13 -2.10
C ASP A 28 -20.34 7.51 -0.77
N TYR A 29 -19.07 7.76 -0.42
CA TYR A 29 -18.39 7.13 0.70
C TYR A 29 -18.53 5.60 0.70
N SER A 30 -18.63 4.98 -0.47
CA SER A 30 -18.83 3.55 -0.62
C SER A 30 -17.54 2.88 -1.07
N CYS A 31 -17.13 1.85 -0.33
CA CYS A 31 -15.92 1.11 -0.63
C CYS A 31 -16.05 0.37 -1.95
N ARG A 32 -15.21 0.72 -2.94
CA ARG A 32 -15.13 0.09 -4.26
C ARG A 32 -14.98 -1.44 -4.26
N ARG A 33 -14.56 -2.01 -3.14
CA ARG A 33 -14.29 -3.45 -3.00
C ARG A 33 -15.37 -4.24 -2.28
N CYS A 34 -16.13 -3.60 -1.39
CA CYS A 34 -17.11 -4.33 -0.57
C CYS A 34 -18.38 -3.55 -0.22
N GLY A 35 -18.57 -2.33 -0.72
CA GLY A 35 -19.75 -1.49 -0.48
C GLY A 35 -19.90 -0.90 0.93
N ALA A 36 -19.01 -1.24 1.87
CA ALA A 36 -19.03 -0.66 3.22
C ALA A 36 -18.57 0.81 3.20
N TYR A 37 -18.86 1.57 4.25
CA TYR A 37 -18.39 2.95 4.40
C TYR A 37 -16.88 3.08 4.18
N ALA A 38 -16.50 3.93 3.24
CA ALA A 38 -15.14 4.26 2.86
C ALA A 38 -14.68 5.53 3.59
N ASN A 39 -13.47 5.47 4.13
CA ASN A 39 -12.82 6.59 4.78
C ASN A 39 -11.34 6.69 4.42
N GLN A 40 -10.86 5.83 3.51
CA GLN A 40 -9.51 5.83 2.99
C GLN A 40 -9.59 6.05 1.48
N VAL A 41 -8.64 6.82 0.95
CA VAL A 41 -8.39 6.93 -0.48
C VAL A 41 -7.03 6.30 -0.76
N ASP A 42 -6.98 5.51 -1.81
CA ASP A 42 -5.83 4.67 -2.12
C ASP A 42 -5.59 4.64 -3.63
N HIS A 43 -4.32 4.56 -4.03
CA HIS A 43 -3.91 4.49 -5.42
C HIS A 43 -4.13 3.09 -6.00
N ILE A 44 -4.77 2.99 -7.17
CA ILE A 44 -4.99 1.72 -7.86
C ILE A 44 -3.68 1.18 -8.45
N GLY A 45 -2.90 2.08 -9.06
CA GLY A 45 -1.65 1.81 -9.79
C GLY A 45 -0.45 2.57 -9.23
N ASP A 46 0.11 3.47 -10.04
CA ASP A 46 1.30 4.26 -9.66
C ASP A 46 0.99 5.13 -8.43
N ARG A 47 1.90 5.16 -7.45
CA ARG A 47 1.73 5.95 -6.22
C ARG A 47 1.90 7.46 -6.44
N PHE A 48 2.51 7.85 -7.56
CA PHE A 48 2.78 9.25 -7.91
C PHE A 48 1.73 9.85 -8.86
N ASP A 49 0.84 9.02 -9.40
CA ASP A 49 -0.27 9.49 -10.23
C ASP A 49 -1.48 9.77 -9.33
N HIS A 50 -1.80 11.06 -9.15
CA HIS A 50 -2.92 11.51 -8.33
C HIS A 50 -4.18 11.82 -9.15
N SER A 51 -4.26 11.34 -10.40
CA SER A 51 -5.45 11.46 -11.23
C SER A 51 -6.64 10.71 -10.63
N ARG A 52 -7.85 11.21 -10.87
CA ARG A 52 -9.10 10.62 -10.35
C ARG A 52 -9.27 9.15 -10.73
N ASP A 53 -8.83 8.77 -11.92
CA ASP A 53 -8.92 7.40 -12.45
C ASP A 53 -7.98 6.42 -11.73
N ASN A 54 -6.90 6.93 -11.14
CA ASN A 54 -5.96 6.14 -10.36
C ASN A 54 -6.28 6.12 -8.86
N LEU A 55 -7.36 6.76 -8.41
CA LEU A 55 -7.76 6.80 -7.01
C LEU A 55 -9.06 6.01 -6.78
N GLN A 56 -9.12 5.33 -5.63
CA GLN A 56 -10.30 4.59 -5.19
C GLN A 56 -10.64 4.84 -3.73
N ALA A 57 -11.94 4.90 -3.43
CA ALA A 57 -12.45 4.93 -2.07
C ALA A 57 -12.49 3.50 -1.47
N LEU A 58 -11.85 3.32 -0.32
CA LEU A 58 -11.79 2.05 0.41
C LEU A 58 -12.18 2.20 1.88
N CYS A 59 -12.78 1.16 2.43
CA CYS A 59 -12.89 1.01 3.88
C CYS A 59 -11.53 0.58 4.47
N ALA A 60 -11.30 0.88 5.75
CA ALA A 60 -10.06 0.56 6.45
C ALA A 60 -9.64 -0.92 6.31
N ARG A 61 -10.61 -1.84 6.32
CA ARG A 61 -10.37 -3.28 6.16
C ARG A 61 -9.83 -3.63 4.77
N CYS A 62 -10.45 -3.12 3.70
CA CYS A 62 -10.02 -3.41 2.34
C CYS A 62 -8.70 -2.72 2.00
N HIS A 63 -8.52 -1.50 2.49
CA HIS A 63 -7.25 -0.77 2.38
C HIS A 63 -6.11 -1.55 3.04
N GLY A 64 -6.28 -1.98 4.30
CA GLY A 64 -5.26 -2.77 5.01
C GLY A 64 -4.89 -4.08 4.30
N LYS A 65 -5.86 -4.78 3.69
CA LYS A 65 -5.59 -5.97 2.87
C LYS A 65 -4.71 -5.66 1.65
N LYS A 66 -4.95 -4.54 0.98
CA LYS A 66 -4.14 -4.10 -0.18
C LYS A 66 -2.72 -3.77 0.26
N THR A 67 -2.56 -2.93 1.28
CA THR A 67 -1.24 -2.54 1.81
C THR A 67 -0.43 -3.77 2.26
N ALA A 68 -1.07 -4.74 2.93
CA ALA A 68 -0.42 -5.98 3.33
C ALA A 68 0.07 -6.79 2.10
N ARG A 69 -0.75 -6.88 1.06
CA ARG A 69 -0.38 -7.55 -0.20
C ARG A 69 0.80 -6.85 -0.87
N GLU A 70 0.77 -5.53 -0.97
CA GLU A 70 1.86 -4.73 -1.56
C GLU A 70 3.15 -4.85 -0.77
N GLY A 71 3.09 -4.78 0.55
CA GLY A 71 4.24 -5.00 1.42
C GLY A 71 4.84 -6.39 1.24
N LYS A 72 3.99 -7.43 1.10
CA LYS A 72 4.44 -8.79 0.79
C LYS A 72 5.14 -8.86 -0.58
N MET A 73 4.56 -8.23 -1.60
CA MET A 73 5.15 -8.19 -2.95
C MET A 73 6.47 -7.41 -2.99
N ALA A 74 6.57 -6.29 -2.28
CA ALA A 74 7.82 -5.53 -2.14
C ALA A 74 8.91 -6.38 -1.48
N ARG A 75 8.57 -7.13 -0.41
CA ARG A 75 9.51 -8.08 0.21
C ARG A 75 9.95 -9.18 -0.76
N TYR A 76 9.06 -9.70 -1.60
CA TYR A 76 9.45 -10.69 -2.61
C TYR A 76 10.36 -10.09 -3.70
N ARG A 77 10.09 -8.86 -4.16
CA ARG A 77 10.92 -8.17 -5.16
C ARG A 77 12.31 -7.84 -4.62
N LEU A 78 12.40 -7.45 -3.35
CA LEU A 78 13.66 -7.11 -2.68
C LEU A 78 14.37 -8.33 -2.08
N ALA A 79 13.70 -9.48 -2.00
CA ALA A 79 14.36 -10.69 -1.57
C ALA A 79 15.47 -11.01 -2.58
N PRO A 80 16.72 -11.25 -2.12
CA PRO A 80 17.76 -11.71 -3.02
C PRO A 80 17.25 -12.95 -3.75
N ILE A 81 17.40 -13.00 -5.08
CA ILE A 81 17.17 -14.21 -5.86
C ILE A 81 17.99 -15.29 -5.17
N ARG A 82 17.32 -16.26 -4.54
CA ARG A 82 17.99 -17.28 -3.73
C ARG A 82 18.78 -18.21 -4.66
N GLY A 83 20.00 -17.81 -4.98
CA GLY A 83 21.11 -18.70 -5.32
C GLY A 83 21.88 -19.09 -4.06
N LYS A 84 21.18 -19.39 -2.95
CA LYS A 84 21.87 -19.93 -1.77
C LYS A 84 22.31 -21.35 -2.11
N ARG A 85 23.61 -21.55 -2.39
CA ARG A 85 24.24 -22.86 -2.15
C ARG A 85 23.89 -23.24 -0.71
N PHE A 86 23.31 -24.42 -0.53
CA PHE A 86 23.08 -24.98 0.78
C PHE A 86 24.45 -25.24 1.41
N GLU A 87 24.85 -24.43 2.38
CA GLU A 87 25.96 -24.77 3.26
C GLU A 87 25.39 -25.62 4.39
N PRO A 88 25.80 -26.91 4.50
CA PRO A 88 25.33 -27.76 5.58
C PRO A 88 25.76 -27.15 6.92
N HIS A 89 24.83 -27.17 7.87
CA HIS A 89 25.04 -26.60 9.19
C HIS A 89 26.14 -27.37 9.94
N PRO A 90 26.95 -26.70 10.79
CA PRO A 90 28.12 -27.29 11.47
C PRO A 90 27.81 -28.44 12.45
N GLY A 91 26.56 -28.87 12.54
CA GLY A 91 26.10 -30.03 13.33
C GLY A 91 25.91 -31.32 12.52
N MET A 92 26.02 -31.31 11.19
CA MET A 92 26.10 -32.55 10.41
C MET A 92 27.53 -33.09 10.48
N LYS A 93 27.80 -33.88 11.52
CA LYS A 93 28.99 -34.75 11.55
C LYS A 93 28.73 -35.97 10.64
N PRO A 94 29.77 -36.51 9.98
CA PRO A 94 29.69 -37.73 9.17
C PRO A 94 29.29 -38.95 10.00
#